data_AF-A0ABD0YNM8-F1
#
_entry.id   AF-A0ABD0YNM8-F1
#
_cell.length_a   1.000
_cell.length_b   1.000
_cell.length_c   1.000
_cell.angle_alpha   90.00
_cell.angle_beta   90.00
_cell.angle_gamma   90.00
#
_symmetry.space_group_name_H-M   'P 1'
#
loop_
_entity.id
_entity.type
_entity.pdbx_description
1 polymer ?
#
loop_
_entity_poly.entity_id
_entity_poly.type
_entity_poly.pdbx_seq_one_letter_code
_entity_poly.pdbx_strand_id
1 'polypeptide(L)'
;MDQEERIVQETQRLHSEMQTLVYENYNKFISATDTIKKMESDFKKMETEMDLLATNMNSITSFSDQISTTLHDTRQQISKLSGVHSLLKRLQFVFKLPNKLKVLMEEGNYSQAVQDYLHTQQVLDHYAHLESFRGIQADCEQIVSELKEKLRTQFKSKEVNISLD
;
A
#
# COMPACT_ATOMS: atom_id res chain seq x y z
N MET A 1 -89.92 42.35 -12.75
CA MET A 1 -89.28 41.86 -13.99
C MET A 1 -87.76 41.92 -13.88
N ASP A 2 -87.14 43.06 -13.58
CA ASP A 2 -85.67 43.17 -13.44
C ASP A 2 -85.01 42.21 -12.43
N GLN A 3 -85.69 41.89 -11.33
CA GLN A 3 -85.13 41.00 -10.31
C GLN A 3 -85.19 39.52 -10.71
N GLU A 4 -86.21 39.10 -11.45
CA GLU A 4 -86.28 37.74 -12.02
C GLU A 4 -85.20 37.54 -13.08
N GLU A 5 -85.01 38.52 -13.96
CA GLU A 5 -84.00 38.44 -15.02
C GLU A 5 -82.58 38.36 -14.46
N ARG A 6 -82.29 39.11 -13.38
CA ARG A 6 -81.03 39.02 -12.64
C ARG A 6 -80.80 37.63 -12.02
N ILE A 7 -81.81 37.05 -11.38
CA ILE A 7 -81.70 35.72 -10.76
C ILE A 7 -81.46 34.64 -11.82
N VAL A 8 -82.11 34.75 -12.99
CA VAL A 8 -81.90 33.83 -14.12
C VAL A 8 -80.46 33.93 -14.64
N GLN A 9 -79.94 35.14 -14.84
CA GLN A 9 -78.55 35.35 -15.28
C GLN A 9 -77.53 34.81 -14.26
N GLU A 10 -77.77 35.04 -12.97
CA GLU A 10 -76.90 34.54 -11.91
C GLU A 10 -76.91 33.01 -11.84
N THR A 11 -78.08 32.38 -12.01
CA THR A 11 -78.21 30.92 -12.08
C THR A 11 -77.44 30.33 -13.26
N GLN A 12 -77.52 30.96 -14.44
CA GLN A 12 -76.78 30.52 -15.62
C GLN A 12 -75.26 30.70 -15.45
N ARG A 13 -74.83 31.81 -14.85
CA ARG A 13 -73.41 32.04 -14.53
C ARG A 13 -72.90 30.98 -13.57
N LEU A 14 -73.62 30.73 -12.47
CA LEU A 14 -73.24 29.72 -11.48
C LEU A 14 -73.16 28.32 -12.10
N HIS A 15 -74.07 27.99 -13.02
CA HIS A 15 -74.05 26.72 -13.74
C HIS A 15 -72.79 26.58 -14.62
N SER A 16 -72.41 27.65 -15.34
CA SER A 16 -71.20 27.67 -16.17
C SER A 16 -69.91 27.59 -15.34
N GLU A 17 -69.86 28.30 -14.20
CA GLU A 17 -68.76 28.21 -13.23
C GLU A 17 -68.63 26.80 -12.65
N MET A 18 -69.76 26.19 -12.27
CA MET A 18 -69.80 24.81 -11.78
C MET A 18 -69.29 23.82 -12.83
N GLN A 19 -69.74 23.93 -14.09
CA GLN A 19 -69.25 23.07 -15.17
C GLN A 19 -67.73 23.21 -15.38
N THR A 20 -67.22 24.44 -15.34
CA THR A 20 -65.79 24.72 -15.46
C THR A 20 -65.00 24.08 -14.32
N LEU A 21 -65.49 24.19 -13.07
CA LEU A 21 -64.86 23.59 -11.90
C LEU A 21 -64.84 22.05 -11.97
N VAL A 22 -65.92 21.45 -12.46
CA VAL A 22 -65.99 20.00 -12.68
C VAL A 22 -64.94 19.56 -13.70
N TYR A 23 -64.83 20.27 -14.82
CA TYR A 23 -63.82 19.98 -15.84
C TYR A 23 -62.38 20.12 -15.30
N GLU A 24 -62.10 21.19 -14.57
CA GLU A 24 -60.79 21.38 -13.93
C GLU A 24 -60.48 20.27 -12.93
N ASN A 25 -61.45 19.87 -12.11
CA ASN A 25 -61.26 18.79 -11.13
C ASN A 25 -61.02 17.45 -11.81
N TYR A 26 -61.76 17.11 -12.87
CA TYR A 26 -61.51 15.90 -13.64
C TYR A 26 -60.12 15.91 -14.28
N ASN A 27 -59.69 17.02 -14.89
CA ASN A 27 -58.35 17.10 -15.46
C ASN A 27 -57.24 16.97 -14.41
N LYS A 28 -57.42 17.58 -13.22
CA LYS A 28 -56.50 17.43 -12.09
C LYS A 28 -56.45 15.97 -11.63
N PHE A 29 -57.58 15.29 -11.55
CA PHE A 29 -57.65 13.88 -11.15
C PHE A 29 -56.97 12.95 -12.17
N ILE A 30 -57.20 13.19 -13.47
CA ILE A 30 -56.53 12.45 -14.55
C ILE A 30 -55.02 12.67 -14.47
N SER A 31 -54.58 13.92 -14.35
CA SER A 31 -53.14 14.25 -14.24
C SER A 31 -52.48 13.64 -13.01
N ALA A 32 -53.17 13.66 -11.86
CA ALA A 32 -52.70 13.00 -10.65
C ALA A 32 -52.59 11.47 -10.84
N THR A 33 -53.58 10.87 -11.49
CA THR A 33 -53.58 9.42 -11.80
C THR A 33 -52.42 9.04 -12.73
N ASP A 34 -52.17 9.84 -13.77
CA ASP A 34 -51.05 9.61 -14.70
C ASP A 34 -49.70 9.79 -14.02
N THR A 35 -49.60 10.76 -13.11
CA THR A 35 -48.39 10.95 -12.29
C THR A 35 -48.14 9.73 -11.41
N ILE A 36 -49.18 9.19 -10.75
CA ILE A 36 -49.06 7.98 -9.93
C ILE A 36 -48.59 6.78 -10.77
N LYS A 37 -49.16 6.58 -11.96
CA LYS A 37 -48.74 5.49 -12.86
C LYS A 37 -47.28 5.65 -13.30
N LYS A 38 -46.86 6.88 -13.59
CA LYS A 38 -45.46 7.16 -13.94
C LYS A 38 -44.54 6.87 -12.75
N MET A 39 -44.89 7.33 -11.56
CA MET A 39 -44.13 7.04 -10.34
C MET A 39 -44.00 5.53 -10.11
N GLU A 40 -45.08 4.76 -10.27
CA GLU A 40 -45.04 3.30 -10.12
C GLU A 40 -44.04 2.64 -11.10
N SER A 41 -44.05 3.07 -12.36
CA SER A 41 -43.11 2.58 -13.37
C SER A 41 -41.66 2.94 -13.04
N ASP A 42 -41.42 4.17 -12.59
CA ASP A 42 -40.09 4.64 -12.22
C ASP A 42 -39.57 3.92 -10.97
N PHE A 43 -40.43 3.62 -9.99
CA PHE A 43 -40.08 2.81 -8.81
C PHE A 43 -39.68 1.38 -9.18
N LYS A 44 -40.41 0.72 -10.08
CA LYS A 44 -40.06 -0.62 -10.57
C LYS A 44 -38.70 -0.66 -11.26
N LYS A 45 -38.38 0.37 -12.05
CA LYS A 45 -37.05 0.51 -12.67
C LYS A 45 -35.97 0.70 -11.60
N MET A 46 -36.21 1.55 -10.62
CA MET A 46 -35.27 1.78 -9.53
C MET A 46 -34.97 0.50 -8.74
N GLU A 47 -36.00 -0.30 -8.44
CA GLU A 47 -35.86 -1.60 -7.78
C GLU A 47 -34.96 -2.54 -8.59
N THR A 48 -35.21 -2.64 -9.90
CA THR A 48 -34.40 -3.48 -10.80
C THR A 48 -32.93 -3.03 -10.85
N GLU A 49 -32.68 -1.72 -10.90
CA GLU A 49 -31.32 -1.16 -10.89
C GLU A 49 -30.59 -1.40 -9.55
N MET A 50 -31.32 -1.33 -8.43
CA MET A 50 -30.76 -1.64 -7.10
C MET A 50 -30.40 -3.12 -6.97
N ASP A 51 -31.22 -4.03 -7.47
CA ASP A 51 -30.94 -5.47 -7.49
C ASP A 51 -29.71 -5.79 -8.37
N LEU A 52 -29.60 -5.13 -9.53
CA LEU A 52 -28.44 -5.26 -10.40
C LEU A 52 -27.18 -4.75 -9.71
N LEU A 53 -27.24 -3.61 -9.04
CA LEU A 53 -26.13 -3.05 -8.28
C LEU A 53 -25.67 -3.98 -7.16
N ALA A 54 -26.61 -4.54 -6.39
CA ALA A 54 -26.31 -5.49 -5.32
C ALA A 54 -25.62 -6.75 -5.87
N THR A 55 -26.12 -7.28 -6.99
CA THR A 55 -25.52 -8.44 -7.67
C THR A 55 -24.11 -8.16 -8.16
N ASN A 56 -23.88 -6.97 -8.75
CA ASN A 56 -22.56 -6.55 -9.19
C ASN A 56 -21.59 -6.35 -8.03
N MET A 57 -22.02 -5.73 -6.93
CA MET A 57 -21.19 -5.57 -5.72
C MET A 57 -20.79 -6.93 -5.12
N ASN A 58 -21.72 -7.88 -5.06
CA ASN A 58 -21.43 -9.24 -4.60
C ASN A 58 -20.42 -9.94 -5.52
N SER A 59 -20.56 -9.77 -6.82
CA SER A 59 -19.61 -10.34 -7.81
C SER A 59 -18.22 -9.73 -7.67
N ILE A 60 -18.12 -8.41 -7.51
CA ILE A 60 -16.85 -7.70 -7.29
C ILE A 60 -16.19 -8.16 -5.99
N THR A 61 -16.96 -8.30 -4.91
CA THR A 61 -16.45 -8.75 -3.61
C THR A 61 -15.90 -10.17 -3.72
N SER A 62 -16.68 -11.09 -4.28
CA SER A 62 -16.26 -12.48 -4.51
C SER A 62 -14.99 -12.58 -5.36
N PHE A 63 -14.93 -11.82 -6.46
CA PHE A 63 -13.74 -11.82 -7.31
C PHE A 63 -12.50 -11.22 -6.61
N SER A 64 -12.70 -10.19 -5.79
CA SER A 64 -11.63 -9.60 -4.98
C SER A 64 -11.09 -10.57 -3.93
N ASP A 65 -11.97 -11.37 -3.32
CA ASP A 65 -11.59 -12.42 -2.38
C ASP A 65 -10.82 -13.55 -3.09
N GLN A 66 -11.24 -13.95 -4.29
CA GLN A 66 -10.52 -14.95 -5.10
C GLN A 66 -9.12 -14.46 -5.51
N ILE A 67 -8.99 -13.20 -5.91
CA ILE A 67 -7.68 -12.59 -6.20
C ILE A 67 -6.82 -12.58 -4.95
N SER A 68 -7.37 -12.13 -3.83
CA SER A 68 -6.65 -12.00 -2.57
C SER A 68 -6.13 -13.35 -2.07
N THR A 69 -6.96 -14.39 -2.14
CA THR A 69 -6.58 -15.75 -1.76
C THR A 69 -5.52 -16.34 -2.69
N THR A 70 -5.68 -16.19 -4.01
CA THR A 70 -4.71 -16.71 -4.99
C THR A 70 -3.35 -16.02 -4.89
N LEU A 71 -3.33 -14.71 -4.65
CA LEU A 71 -2.09 -13.96 -4.47
C LEU A 71 -1.46 -14.15 -3.10
N HIS A 72 -2.22 -14.56 -2.07
CA HIS A 72 -1.71 -14.70 -0.70
C HIS A 72 -0.54 -15.68 -0.64
N ASP A 73 -0.73 -16.90 -1.15
CA ASP A 73 0.31 -17.94 -1.13
C ASP A 73 1.55 -17.51 -1.92
N THR A 74 1.33 -16.93 -3.11
CA THR A 74 2.41 -16.43 -3.96
C THR A 74 3.21 -15.33 -3.27
N ARG A 75 2.52 -14.39 -2.59
CA ARG A 75 3.16 -13.30 -1.83
C ARG A 75 3.93 -13.84 -0.62
N GLN A 76 3.41 -14.86 0.05
CA GLN A 76 4.10 -15.51 1.17
C GLN A 76 5.37 -16.22 0.70
N GLN A 77 5.30 -16.95 -0.42
CA GLN A 77 6.46 -17.61 -1.03
C GLN A 77 7.53 -16.60 -1.46
N ILE A 78 7.14 -15.51 -2.14
CA ILE A 78 8.04 -14.42 -2.54
C ILE A 78 8.68 -13.77 -1.31
N SER A 79 7.90 -13.51 -0.26
CA SER A 79 8.40 -12.91 0.99
C SER A 79 9.43 -13.82 1.66
N LYS A 80 9.15 -15.13 1.76
CA LYS A 80 10.09 -16.12 2.29
C LYS A 80 11.37 -16.18 1.45
N LEU A 81 11.24 -16.25 0.13
CA LEU A 81 12.39 -16.31 -0.78
C LEU A 81 13.24 -15.04 -0.72
N SER A 82 12.61 -13.87 -0.66
CA SER A 82 13.29 -12.58 -0.51
C SER A 82 14.02 -12.50 0.84
N GLY A 83 13.39 -12.98 1.92
CA GLY A 83 14.01 -13.14 3.23
C GLY A 83 15.27 -14.01 3.15
N VAL A 84 15.16 -15.21 2.58
CA VAL A 84 16.30 -16.12 2.38
C VAL A 84 17.38 -15.48 1.51
N HIS A 85 17.02 -14.82 0.41
CA HIS A 85 17.97 -14.15 -0.47
C HIS A 85 18.71 -13.00 0.25
N SER A 86 18.01 -12.22 1.08
CA SER A 86 18.63 -11.15 1.88
C SER A 86 19.63 -11.71 2.90
N LEU A 87 19.29 -12.83 3.55
CA LEU A 87 20.18 -13.54 4.46
C LEU A 87 21.39 -14.09 3.72
N LEU A 88 21.18 -14.73 2.56
CA LEU A 88 22.26 -15.27 1.74
C LEU A 88 23.22 -14.18 1.28
N LYS A 89 22.72 -13.00 0.90
CA LYS A 89 23.55 -11.85 0.51
C LYS A 89 24.39 -11.35 1.68
N ARG A 90 23.81 -11.28 2.88
CA ARG A 90 24.53 -10.89 4.11
C ARG A 90 25.59 -11.93 4.49
N LEU A 91 25.26 -13.22 4.34
CA LEU A 91 26.18 -14.33 4.54
C LEU A 91 27.36 -14.24 3.55
N GLN A 92 27.07 -14.05 2.26
CA GLN A 92 28.08 -13.92 1.21
C GLN A 92 29.03 -12.75 1.46
N PHE A 93 28.53 -11.63 2.01
CA PHE A 93 29.37 -10.50 2.40
C PHE A 93 30.36 -10.88 3.50
N VAL A 94 29.90 -11.59 4.54
CA VAL A 94 30.76 -12.05 5.64
C VAL A 94 31.82 -13.03 5.15
N PHE A 95 31.48 -13.99 4.29
CA PHE A 95 32.45 -14.93 3.72
C PHE A 95 33.51 -14.26 2.83
N LYS A 96 33.19 -13.13 2.19
CA LYS A 96 34.14 -12.37 1.36
C LYS A 96 35.01 -11.40 2.16
N LEU A 97 34.65 -11.11 3.42
CA LEU A 97 35.35 -10.15 4.27
C LEU A 97 36.84 -10.47 4.48
N PRO A 98 37.27 -11.71 4.80
CA PRO A 98 38.69 -11.99 5.03
C PRO A 98 39.55 -11.71 3.81
N ASN A 99 39.09 -12.12 2.62
CA ASN A 99 39.79 -11.84 1.37
C ASN A 99 39.84 -10.34 1.08
N LYS A 100 38.74 -9.61 1.34
CA LYS A 100 38.70 -8.16 1.16
C LYS A 100 39.68 -7.43 2.10
N LEU A 101 39.78 -7.87 3.36
CA LEU A 101 40.73 -7.32 4.32
C LEU A 101 42.19 -7.60 3.91
N LYS A 102 42.49 -8.80 3.39
CA LYS A 102 43.83 -9.12 2.85
C LYS A 102 44.21 -8.20 1.69
N VAL A 103 43.32 -7.98 0.73
CA VAL A 103 43.58 -7.08 -0.41
C VAL A 103 43.80 -5.63 0.07
N LEU A 104 42.97 -5.13 0.97
CA LEU A 104 43.13 -3.78 1.52
C LEU A 104 44.44 -3.62 2.34
N MET A 105 44.93 -4.71 2.94
CA MET A 105 46.23 -4.75 3.59
C MET A 105 47.41 -4.69 2.61
N GLU A 106 47.28 -5.30 1.43
CA GLU A 106 48.29 -5.25 0.36
C GLU A 106 48.31 -3.88 -0.33
N GLU A 107 47.14 -3.27 -0.53
CA GLU A 107 46.99 -1.93 -1.12
C GLU A 107 47.38 -0.78 -0.16
N GLY A 108 47.63 -1.07 1.12
CA GLY A 108 48.02 -0.08 2.13
C GLY A 108 46.87 0.83 2.60
N ASN A 109 45.63 0.50 2.27
CA ASN A 109 44.45 1.29 2.63
C ASN A 109 43.88 0.87 3.99
N TYR A 110 44.65 1.13 5.04
CA TYR A 110 44.38 0.64 6.39
C TYR A 110 43.10 1.24 7.00
N SER A 111 42.74 2.48 6.65
CA SER A 111 41.56 3.16 7.18
C SER A 111 40.26 2.48 6.75
N GLN A 112 40.15 2.09 5.48
CA GLN A 112 38.98 1.38 4.95
C GLN A 112 38.89 -0.05 5.51
N ALA A 113 40.01 -0.74 5.67
CA ALA A 113 40.04 -2.08 6.26
C ALA A 113 39.47 -2.09 7.69
N VAL A 114 39.83 -1.09 8.50
CA VAL A 114 39.32 -0.97 9.89
C VAL A 114 37.83 -0.62 9.92
N GLN A 115 37.36 0.27 9.05
CA GLN A 115 35.94 0.61 8.96
C GLN A 115 35.08 -0.58 8.51
N ASP A 116 35.52 -1.31 7.49
CA ASP A 116 34.85 -2.51 7.00
C ASP A 116 34.82 -3.60 8.10
N TYR A 117 35.92 -3.78 8.83
CA TYR A 117 35.95 -4.71 9.96
C TYR A 117 34.96 -4.32 11.08
N LEU A 118 34.97 -3.06 11.51
CA LEU A 118 34.06 -2.56 12.56
C LEU A 118 32.58 -2.73 12.19
N HIS A 119 32.22 -2.45 10.94
CA HIS A 119 30.85 -2.61 10.46
C HIS A 119 30.41 -4.08 10.47
N THR A 120 31.34 -4.98 10.15
CA THR A 120 31.03 -6.40 10.06
C THR A 120 31.13 -7.11 11.41
N GLN A 121 31.89 -6.56 12.37
CA GLN A 121 32.01 -7.09 13.73
C GLN A 121 30.65 -7.23 14.43
N GLN A 122 29.77 -6.22 14.32
CA GLN A 122 28.41 -6.31 14.87
C GLN A 122 27.59 -7.45 14.26
N VAL A 123 27.84 -7.76 12.99
CA VAL A 123 27.19 -8.86 12.29
C VAL A 123 27.79 -10.19 12.74
N LEU A 124 29.12 -10.31 12.85
CA LEU A 124 29.77 -11.52 13.35
C LEU A 124 29.37 -11.84 14.79
N ASP A 125 29.31 -10.85 15.69
CA ASP A 125 28.89 -11.04 17.08
C ASP A 125 27.47 -11.59 17.18
N HIS A 126 26.55 -11.11 16.33
CA HIS A 126 25.18 -11.62 16.29
C HIS A 126 25.10 -13.09 15.85
N TYR A 127 26.01 -13.54 14.99
CA TYR A 127 26.08 -14.91 14.48
C TYR A 127 27.18 -15.77 15.15
N ALA A 128 27.77 -15.30 16.25
CA ALA A 128 28.91 -15.93 16.93
C ALA A 128 28.61 -17.33 17.52
N HIS A 129 27.33 -17.68 17.65
CA HIS A 129 26.87 -18.99 18.09
C HIS A 129 27.07 -20.10 17.04
N LEU A 130 27.31 -19.75 15.78
CA LEU A 130 27.54 -20.69 14.69
C LEU A 130 29.04 -20.95 14.52
N GLU A 131 29.45 -22.22 14.61
CA GLU A 131 30.86 -22.64 14.51
C GLU A 131 31.52 -22.18 13.19
N SER A 132 30.76 -22.17 12.08
CA SER A 132 31.25 -21.70 10.78
C SER A 132 31.65 -20.22 10.77
N PHE A 133 31.01 -19.38 11.59
CA PHE A 133 31.32 -17.96 11.69
C PHE A 133 32.49 -17.69 12.64
N ARG A 134 32.68 -18.54 13.65
CA ARG A 134 33.81 -18.45 14.58
C ARG A 134 35.16 -18.62 13.85
N GLY A 135 35.23 -19.51 12.85
CA GLY A 135 36.43 -19.67 12.02
C GLY A 135 36.76 -18.41 11.22
N ILE A 136 35.74 -17.81 10.56
CA ILE A 136 35.90 -16.57 9.80
C ILE A 136 36.29 -15.40 10.72
N GLN A 137 35.72 -15.36 11.92
CA GLN A 137 36.05 -14.36 12.93
C GLN A 137 37.53 -14.44 13.32
N ALA A 138 38.02 -15.63 13.62
CA ALA A 138 39.42 -15.85 13.97
C ALA A 138 40.36 -15.43 12.83
N ASP A 139 40.01 -15.76 11.59
CA ASP A 139 40.77 -15.34 10.40
C ASP A 139 40.80 -13.80 10.27
N CYS A 140 39.66 -13.13 10.44
CA CYS A 140 39.60 -11.66 10.41
C CYS A 140 40.37 -11.01 11.57
N GLU A 141 40.30 -11.56 12.77
CA GLU A 141 41.04 -11.07 13.94
C GLU A 141 42.56 -11.23 13.76
N GLN A 142 43.01 -12.32 13.12
CA GLN A 142 44.41 -12.52 12.76
C GLN A 142 44.88 -11.44 11.77
N ILE A 143 44.12 -11.23 10.69
CA ILE A 143 44.42 -10.21 9.66
C ILE A 143 44.49 -8.81 10.29
N VAL A 144 43.55 -8.47 11.17
CA VAL A 144 43.56 -7.17 11.88
C VAL A 144 44.73 -7.06 12.87
N SER A 145 45.14 -8.15 13.50
CA SER A 145 46.31 -8.17 14.40
C SER A 145 47.61 -7.91 13.62
N GLU A 146 47.76 -8.52 12.45
CA GLU A 146 48.87 -8.23 11.53
C GLU A 146 48.87 -6.77 11.05
N LEU A 147 47.68 -6.21 10.77
CA LEU A 147 47.51 -4.79 10.44
C LEU A 147 47.94 -3.88 11.60
N LYS A 148 47.58 -4.19 12.84
CA LYS A 148 48.02 -3.43 14.03
C LYS A 148 49.53 -3.45 14.20
N GLU A 149 50.18 -4.59 13.98
CA GLU A 149 51.64 -4.70 14.06
C GLU A 149 52.34 -3.93 12.93
N LYS A 150 51.82 -3.98 11.69
CA LYS A 150 52.31 -3.13 10.58
C LYS A 150 52.15 -1.63 10.85
N LEU A 151 51.03 -1.21 11.44
CA LEU A 151 50.83 0.20 11.83
C LEU A 151 51.75 0.62 12.97
N ARG A 152 51.95 -0.24 13.99
CA ARG A 152 52.88 0.01 15.10
C ARG A 152 54.33 0.14 14.64
N THR A 153 54.76 -0.71 13.72
CA THR A 153 56.11 -0.65 13.14
C THR A 153 56.30 0.59 12.27
N GLN A 154 55.30 0.96 11.46
CA GLN A 154 55.34 2.24 10.72
C GLN A 154 55.35 3.46 11.64
N PHE A 155 54.62 3.43 12.75
CA PHE A 155 54.61 4.53 13.70
C PHE A 155 55.96 4.67 14.41
N LYS A 156 56.54 3.54 14.86
CA LYS A 156 57.90 3.51 15.44
C LYS A 156 58.97 3.94 14.45
N SER A 157 58.89 3.56 13.17
CA SER A 157 59.86 4.01 12.17
C SER A 157 59.72 5.49 11.83
N LYS A 158 58.50 6.06 11.90
CA LYS A 158 58.27 7.50 11.77
C LYS A 158 58.79 8.29 12.98
N GLU A 159 58.61 7.80 14.21
CA GLU A 159 59.18 8.44 15.41
C GLU A 159 60.71 8.41 15.42
N VAL A 160 61.33 7.33 14.91
CA VAL A 160 62.79 7.25 14.74
C VAL A 160 63.30 8.25 13.69
N ASN A 161 62.53 8.50 12.61
CA ASN A 161 62.90 9.50 11.59
C ASN A 161 62.68 10.95 12.07
N ILE A 162 61.75 11.22 12.98
CA ILE A 162 61.53 12.57 13.55
C ILE A 162 62.58 12.88 14.63
N SER A 163 63.24 11.86 15.19
CA SER A 163 64.29 12.03 16.22
C SER A 163 65.71 12.20 15.64
N LEU A 164 65.84 12.25 14.31
CA LEU A 164 67.10 12.33 13.56
C LEU A 164 67.20 13.58 12.66
N ASP A 165 66.27 14.53 12.80
CA ASP A 165 66.31 15.90 12.25
C ASP A 165 66.38 16.93 13.38
#